data_AF-A0A662V8E5-F1
#
_entry.id   AF-A0A662V8E5-F1
#
_cell.length_a   1.000
_cell.length_b   1.000
_cell.length_c   1.000
_cell.angle_alpha   90.00
_cell.angle_beta   90.00
_cell.angle_gamma   90.00
#
_symmetry.space_group_name_H-M   'P 1'
#
loop_
_entity.id
_entity.type
_entity.pdbx_description
1 polymer ?
#
loop_
_entity_poly.entity_id
_entity_poly.type
_entity_poly.pdbx_seq_one_letter_code
_entity_poly.pdbx_strand_id
1 'polypeptide(L)'
;MEVMCLRRGCCVSEEEMSRLVDNLRRARRRLEELSQGGDELRYMLRRVELGEQALSKVLGGVKALRSRFKNVGRIEDVGDPGGVVNTVINMLNRIVEVRNIVSEARDRLEELGVPQGVARLFEELIPELDRVTLKLSLVALRIALRIGPLTRDDSGRLASAIGTAVFASLLSAHVDRVRRAVTVCLP
;
A
#
# COMPACT_ATOMS: atom_id res chain seq x y z
N MET A 1 13.19 0.61 10.70
CA MET A 1 13.19 2.09 10.80
C MET A 1 11.88 2.66 10.28
N GLU A 2 11.27 3.56 11.04
CA GLU A 2 9.96 4.16 10.74
C GLU A 2 10.13 5.45 9.92
N VAL A 3 9.18 5.74 9.04
CA VAL A 3 9.19 6.94 8.19
C VAL A 3 8.47 8.10 8.83
N MET A 4 7.28 7.80 9.35
CA MET A 4 6.52 8.72 10.17
C MET A 4 5.55 7.89 11.03
N CYS A 5 5.42 8.30 12.28
CA CYS A 5 4.47 7.72 13.22
C CYS A 5 3.40 8.75 13.55
N LEU A 6 2.14 8.33 13.53
CA LEU A 6 1.04 9.13 14.05
C LEU A 6 1.01 9.04 15.58
N ARG A 7 1.21 7.82 16.09
CA ARG A 7 1.30 7.43 17.50
C ARG A 7 2.14 6.15 17.63
N ARG A 8 2.49 5.77 18.85
CA ARG A 8 3.15 4.49 19.15
C ARG A 8 2.29 3.33 18.62
N GLY A 9 2.84 2.51 17.72
CA GLY A 9 2.11 1.40 17.08
C GLY A 9 1.35 1.77 15.79
N CYS A 10 1.29 3.04 15.41
CA CYS A 10 0.74 3.49 14.13
C CYS A 10 1.79 4.23 13.29
N CYS A 11 2.64 3.43 12.65
CA CYS A 11 3.72 3.89 11.79
C CYS A 11 3.69 3.11 10.49
N VAL A 12 4.12 3.78 9.42
CA VAL A 12 4.55 3.10 8.19
C VAL A 12 6.07 3.00 8.23
N SER A 13 6.58 1.78 8.17
CA SER A 13 8.00 1.50 8.24
C SER A 13 8.51 0.82 6.98
N GLU A 14 9.78 1.01 6.68
CA GLU A 14 10.44 0.32 5.56
C GLU A 14 10.44 -1.19 5.74
N GLU A 15 10.44 -1.66 6.98
CA GLU A 15 10.39 -3.07 7.33
C GLU A 15 9.02 -3.69 7.05
N GLU A 16 7.94 -2.98 7.40
CA GLU A 16 6.58 -3.39 7.07
C GLU A 16 6.37 -3.46 5.55
N MET A 17 6.85 -2.47 4.81
CA MET A 17 6.78 -2.47 3.35
C MET A 17 7.67 -3.53 2.70
N SER A 18 8.88 -3.75 3.19
CA SER A 18 9.78 -4.79 2.68
C SER A 18 9.17 -6.18 2.86
N ARG A 19 8.56 -6.45 4.02
CA ARG A 19 7.84 -7.70 4.27
C ARG A 19 6.69 -7.93 3.30
N LEU A 20 5.90 -6.89 3.01
CA LEU A 20 4.84 -6.98 2.00
C LEU A 20 5.39 -7.33 0.61
N VAL A 21 6.51 -6.71 0.20
CA VAL A 21 7.19 -7.03 -1.07
C VAL A 21 7.64 -8.49 -1.10
N ASP A 22 8.26 -8.98 -0.02
CA ASP A 22 8.74 -10.35 0.07
C ASP A 22 7.60 -11.37 0.06
N ASN A 23 6.49 -11.07 0.74
CA ASN A 23 5.29 -11.92 0.76
C ASN A 23 4.65 -11.98 -0.64
N LEU A 24 4.51 -10.84 -1.32
CA LEU A 24 3.98 -10.80 -2.70
C LEU A 24 4.91 -11.53 -3.68
N ARG A 25 6.23 -11.37 -3.55
CA ARG A 25 7.22 -12.10 -4.34
C ARG A 25 7.16 -13.61 -4.09
N ARG A 26 6.85 -14.03 -2.86
CA ARG A 26 6.63 -15.45 -2.53
C ARG A 26 5.38 -15.98 -3.21
N ALA A 27 4.26 -15.27 -3.14
CA ALA A 27 3.02 -15.63 -3.82
C ALA A 27 3.22 -15.70 -5.34
N ARG A 28 3.94 -14.74 -5.92
CA ARG A 28 4.32 -14.73 -7.34
C ARG A 28 5.09 -15.97 -7.77
N ARG A 29 6.13 -16.36 -7.02
CA ARG A 29 6.93 -17.56 -7.33
C ARG A 29 6.09 -18.84 -7.31
N ARG A 30 5.16 -18.96 -6.38
CA ARG A 30 4.21 -20.08 -6.34
C ARG A 30 3.24 -20.09 -7.52
N LEU A 31 2.80 -18.91 -7.96
CA LEU A 31 2.00 -18.78 -9.17
C LEU A 31 2.80 -19.12 -10.43
N GLU A 32 4.08 -18.73 -10.49
CA GLU A 32 5.00 -19.04 -11.59
C GLU A 32 5.17 -20.54 -11.80
N GLU A 33 5.33 -21.31 -10.71
CA GLU A 33 5.38 -22.79 -10.70
C GLU A 33 4.15 -23.43 -11.38
N LEU A 34 2.98 -22.80 -11.27
CA LEU A 34 1.71 -23.28 -11.84
C LEU A 34 1.43 -22.75 -13.25
N SER A 35 1.98 -21.58 -13.58
CA SER A 35 1.69 -20.85 -14.81
C SER A 35 2.17 -21.53 -16.11
N GLN A 36 2.92 -22.63 -15.99
CA GLN A 36 3.29 -23.48 -17.12
C GLN A 36 2.07 -24.18 -17.76
N GLY A 37 0.90 -24.17 -17.11
CA GLY A 37 -0.29 -24.91 -17.53
C GLY A 37 -1.39 -24.17 -18.31
N GLY A 38 -1.35 -22.85 -18.50
CA GLY A 38 -2.43 -22.16 -19.24
C GLY A 38 -2.30 -20.63 -19.38
N ASP A 39 -2.96 -20.07 -20.41
CA ASP A 39 -2.92 -18.63 -20.75
C ASP A 39 -3.44 -17.73 -19.63
N GLU A 40 -4.49 -18.15 -18.92
CA GLU A 40 -5.07 -17.39 -17.81
C GLU A 40 -4.07 -17.24 -16.65
N LEU A 41 -3.34 -18.30 -16.29
CA LEU A 41 -2.32 -18.25 -15.24
C LEU A 41 -1.12 -17.41 -15.67
N ARG A 42 -0.77 -17.40 -16.96
CA ARG A 42 0.28 -16.51 -17.50
C ARG A 42 -0.14 -15.04 -17.49
N TYR A 43 -1.42 -14.76 -17.75
CA TYR A 43 -1.97 -13.41 -17.59
C TYR A 43 -1.87 -12.98 -16.12
N MET A 44 -2.31 -13.84 -15.20
CA MET A 44 -2.26 -13.55 -13.77
C MET A 44 -0.84 -13.33 -13.25
N LEU A 45 0.12 -14.15 -13.69
CA LEU A 45 1.53 -13.97 -13.34
C LEU A 45 2.03 -12.57 -13.72
N ARG A 46 1.74 -12.11 -14.95
CA ARG A 46 2.11 -10.76 -15.41
C ARG A 46 1.44 -9.66 -14.58
N ARG A 47 0.18 -9.86 -14.19
CA ARG A 47 -0.53 -8.91 -13.32
C ARG A 47 0.15 -8.82 -11.94
N VAL A 48 0.49 -9.96 -11.34
CA VAL A 48 1.17 -10.01 -10.04
C VAL A 48 2.59 -9.41 -10.12
N GLU A 49 3.31 -9.59 -11.23
CA GLU A 49 4.59 -8.90 -11.50
C GLU A 49 4.46 -7.38 -11.50
N LEU A 50 3.41 -6.85 -12.15
CA LEU A 50 3.11 -5.42 -12.10
C LEU A 50 2.80 -4.96 -10.67
N GLY A 51 2.08 -5.78 -9.91
CA GLY A 51 1.85 -5.57 -8.48
C GLY A 51 3.16 -5.49 -7.68
N GLU A 52 4.09 -6.42 -7.88
CA GLU A 52 5.40 -6.41 -7.20
C GLU A 52 6.19 -5.13 -7.52
N GLN A 53 6.19 -4.70 -8.78
CA GLN A 53 6.84 -3.45 -9.21
C GLN A 53 6.17 -2.22 -8.59
N ALA A 54 4.83 -2.17 -8.57
CA ALA A 54 4.07 -1.09 -7.96
C ALA A 54 4.35 -1.00 -6.45
N LEU A 55 4.35 -2.12 -5.74
CA LEU A 55 4.64 -2.19 -4.31
C LEU A 55 6.09 -1.78 -3.99
N SER A 56 7.04 -2.14 -4.86
CA SER A 56 8.43 -1.69 -4.76
C SER A 56 8.56 -0.16 -4.90
N LYS A 57 7.73 0.47 -5.75
CA LYS A 57 7.65 1.94 -5.85
C LYS A 57 7.07 2.56 -4.57
N VAL A 58 6.10 1.92 -3.92
CA VAL A 58 5.60 2.36 -2.60
C VAL A 58 6.73 2.34 -1.57
N LEU A 59 7.49 1.25 -1.50
CA LEU A 59 8.67 1.16 -0.63
C LEU A 59 9.71 2.25 -0.93
N GLY A 60 9.96 2.54 -2.21
CA GLY A 60 10.82 3.65 -2.64
C GLY A 60 10.31 5.01 -2.16
N GLY A 61 9.01 5.27 -2.26
CA GLY A 61 8.38 6.48 -1.74
C GLY A 61 8.52 6.63 -0.23
N VAL A 62 8.34 5.53 0.51
CA VAL A 62 8.54 5.45 1.97
C VAL A 62 9.99 5.83 2.32
N LYS A 63 10.98 5.25 1.65
CA LYS A 63 12.41 5.61 1.82
C LYS A 63 12.67 7.09 1.49
N ALA A 64 12.07 7.61 0.42
CA ALA A 64 12.23 9.00 0.01
C ALA A 64 11.67 9.98 1.03
N LEU A 65 10.46 9.73 1.55
CA LEU A 65 9.88 10.54 2.63
C LEU A 65 10.75 10.51 3.89
N ARG A 66 11.26 9.33 4.26
CA ARG A 66 12.16 9.20 5.42
C ARG A 66 13.39 10.07 5.25
N SER A 67 14.03 10.01 4.09
CA SER A 67 15.22 10.80 3.78
C SER A 67 14.94 12.30 3.90
N ARG A 68 13.80 12.76 3.38
CA ARG A 68 13.37 14.16 3.46
C ARG A 68 13.12 14.61 4.90
N PHE A 69 12.47 13.77 5.71
CA PHE A 69 12.12 14.12 7.09
C PHE A 69 13.25 13.91 8.10
N LYS A 70 14.30 13.15 7.76
CA LYS A 70 15.38 12.77 8.69
C LYS A 70 16.11 13.97 9.32
N ASN A 71 16.27 15.05 8.56
CA ASN A 71 17.10 16.20 8.96
C ASN A 71 16.29 17.48 9.23
N VAL A 72 14.95 17.40 9.21
CA VAL A 72 14.08 18.53 9.53
C VAL A 72 13.46 18.33 10.89
N GLY A 73 13.50 19.37 11.73
CA GLY A 73 12.90 19.33 13.06
C GLY A 73 11.37 19.26 13.01
N ARG A 74 10.75 19.80 11.95
CA ARG A 74 9.31 19.80 11.73
C ARG A 74 8.98 19.57 10.25
N ILE A 75 7.81 19.00 9.96
CA ILE A 75 7.37 18.67 8.58
C ILE A 75 7.20 19.95 7.75
N GLU A 76 6.78 21.02 8.42
CA GLU A 76 6.60 22.38 7.92
C GLU A 76 7.89 22.95 7.31
N ASP A 77 9.06 22.49 7.78
CA ASP A 77 10.37 23.03 7.39
C ASP A 77 10.95 22.33 6.13
N VAL A 78 10.18 21.45 5.46
CA VAL A 78 10.63 20.78 4.22
C VAL A 78 10.58 21.74 3.03
N GLY A 79 11.73 21.94 2.39
CA GLY A 79 11.90 22.88 1.26
C GLY A 79 11.22 22.48 -0.07
N ASP A 80 10.57 21.31 -0.15
CA ASP A 80 9.84 20.85 -1.34
C ASP A 80 8.47 20.21 -0.97
N PRO A 81 7.46 21.04 -0.61
CA PRO A 81 6.11 20.57 -0.31
C PRO A 81 5.47 19.79 -1.47
N GLY A 82 5.62 20.29 -2.70
CA GLY A 82 5.01 19.69 -3.89
C GLY A 82 5.58 18.30 -4.21
N GLY A 83 6.89 18.10 -4.09
CA GLY A 83 7.50 16.79 -4.27
C GLY A 83 7.11 15.79 -3.18
N VAL A 84 6.89 16.23 -1.95
CA VAL A 84 6.33 15.39 -0.88
C VAL A 84 4.89 14.98 -1.19
N VAL A 85 4.02 15.92 -1.56
CA VAL A 85 2.62 15.62 -1.92
C VAL A 85 2.54 14.65 -3.09
N ASN A 86 3.31 14.88 -4.16
CA ASN A 86 3.36 13.96 -5.29
C ASN A 86 3.88 12.57 -4.89
N THR A 87 4.87 12.49 -3.98
CA THR A 87 5.34 11.20 -3.45
C THR A 87 4.21 10.47 -2.71
N VAL A 88 3.46 11.18 -1.86
CA VAL A 88 2.33 10.60 -1.10
C VAL A 88 1.21 10.12 -2.01
N ILE A 89 0.77 10.95 -2.96
CA ILE A 89 -0.28 10.59 -3.94
C ILE A 89 0.13 9.32 -4.70
N ASN A 90 1.38 9.28 -5.20
CA ASN A 90 1.88 8.14 -5.94
C ASN A 90 1.89 6.86 -5.09
N MET A 91 2.29 6.94 -3.82
CA MET A 91 2.25 5.77 -2.93
C MET A 91 0.83 5.26 -2.71
N LEU A 92 -0.14 6.17 -2.46
CA LEU A 92 -1.54 5.80 -2.23
C LEU A 92 -2.16 5.14 -3.46
N ASN A 93 -1.97 5.72 -4.64
CA ASN A 93 -2.49 5.15 -5.87
C ASN A 93 -1.87 3.78 -6.17
N ARG A 94 -0.55 3.63 -5.97
CA ARG A 94 0.14 2.36 -6.22
C ARG A 94 -0.23 1.28 -5.22
N ILE A 95 -0.43 1.59 -3.95
CA ILE A 95 -0.82 0.54 -2.99
C ILE A 95 -2.25 0.05 -3.23
N VAL A 96 -3.16 0.92 -3.67
CA VAL A 96 -4.51 0.53 -4.11
C VAL A 96 -4.44 -0.37 -5.35
N GLU A 97 -3.61 -0.02 -6.34
CA GLU A 97 -3.38 -0.86 -7.52
C GLU A 97 -2.89 -2.26 -7.13
N VAL A 98 -1.93 -2.36 -6.20
CA VAL A 98 -1.44 -3.64 -5.67
C VAL A 98 -2.56 -4.44 -5.02
N ARG A 99 -3.36 -3.79 -4.16
CA ARG A 99 -4.50 -4.42 -3.48
C ARG A 99 -5.50 -4.99 -4.49
N ASN A 100 -5.81 -4.26 -5.55
CA ASN A 100 -6.72 -4.71 -6.60
C ASN A 100 -6.16 -5.90 -7.37
N ILE A 101 -4.88 -5.86 -7.75
CA ILE A 101 -4.19 -6.98 -8.43
C ILE A 101 -4.19 -8.24 -7.56
N VAL A 102 -3.91 -8.11 -6.26
CA VAL A 102 -3.90 -9.23 -5.32
C VAL A 102 -5.30 -9.81 -5.12
N SER A 103 -6.33 -8.96 -5.06
CA SER A 103 -7.73 -9.40 -4.95
C SER A 103 -8.17 -10.12 -6.21
N GLU A 104 -7.91 -9.55 -7.38
CA GLU A 104 -8.15 -10.15 -8.70
C GLU A 104 -7.46 -11.51 -8.80
N ALA A 105 -6.21 -11.62 -8.36
CA ALA A 105 -5.47 -12.87 -8.35
C ALA A 105 -6.09 -13.92 -7.45
N ARG A 106 -6.54 -13.55 -6.25
CA ARG A 106 -7.22 -14.48 -5.35
C ARG A 106 -8.49 -15.02 -6.00
N ASP A 107 -9.35 -14.12 -6.50
CA ASP A 107 -10.65 -14.48 -7.05
C ASP A 107 -10.49 -15.38 -8.28
N ARG A 108 -9.56 -15.07 -9.19
CA ARG A 108 -9.29 -15.89 -10.38
C ARG A 108 -8.71 -17.26 -10.05
N LEU A 109 -7.81 -17.35 -9.07
CA LEU A 109 -7.23 -18.64 -8.68
C LEU A 109 -8.28 -19.56 -8.04
N GLU A 110 -9.23 -18.98 -7.31
CA GLU A 110 -10.39 -19.67 -6.75
C GLU A 110 -11.32 -20.18 -7.85
N GLU A 111 -11.67 -19.33 -8.84
CA GLU A 111 -12.48 -19.71 -10.01
C GLU A 111 -11.85 -20.85 -10.85
N LEU A 112 -10.52 -20.83 -11.01
CA LEU A 112 -9.79 -21.83 -11.79
C LEU A 112 -9.58 -23.16 -11.03
N GLY A 113 -10.02 -23.27 -9.77
CA GLY A 113 -9.84 -24.48 -8.97
C GLY A 113 -8.37 -24.81 -8.67
N VAL A 114 -7.50 -23.80 -8.69
CA VAL A 114 -6.07 -23.95 -8.40
C VAL A 114 -5.91 -24.42 -6.94
N PRO A 115 -4.88 -25.24 -6.62
CA PRO A 115 -4.67 -25.69 -5.24
C PRO A 115 -4.74 -24.54 -4.23
N GLN A 116 -5.54 -24.73 -3.18
CA GLN A 116 -5.82 -23.71 -2.17
C GLN A 116 -4.55 -23.08 -1.58
N GLY A 117 -3.43 -23.80 -1.58
CA GLY A 117 -2.14 -23.29 -1.11
C GLY A 117 -1.69 -21.99 -1.79
N VAL A 118 -1.96 -21.78 -3.08
CA VAL A 118 -1.56 -20.55 -3.78
C VAL A 118 -2.59 -19.45 -3.60
N ALA A 119 -3.88 -19.74 -3.77
CA ALA A 119 -4.96 -18.77 -3.54
C ALA A 119 -4.91 -18.19 -2.10
N ARG A 120 -4.63 -19.03 -1.11
CA ARG A 120 -4.49 -18.63 0.30
C ARG A 120 -3.34 -17.64 0.55
N LEU A 121 -2.24 -17.71 -0.21
CA LEU A 121 -1.16 -16.71 -0.08
C LEU A 121 -1.64 -15.32 -0.49
N PHE A 122 -2.47 -15.22 -1.53
CA PHE A 122 -3.08 -13.95 -1.93
C PHE A 122 -4.16 -13.50 -0.94
N GLU A 123 -4.97 -14.43 -0.43
CA GLU A 123 -5.96 -14.14 0.61
C GLU A 123 -5.32 -13.55 1.89
N GLU A 124 -4.21 -14.13 2.36
CA GLU A 124 -3.49 -13.67 3.54
C GLU A 124 -2.82 -12.30 3.34
N LEU A 125 -2.49 -11.91 2.10
CA LEU A 125 -1.91 -10.62 1.76
C LEU A 125 -2.92 -9.46 1.80
N ILE A 126 -4.18 -9.70 1.44
CA ILE A 126 -5.23 -8.65 1.40
C ILE A 126 -5.34 -7.89 2.73
N PRO A 127 -5.53 -8.52 3.90
CA PRO A 127 -5.66 -7.80 5.16
C PRO A 127 -4.39 -7.04 5.56
N GLU A 128 -3.20 -7.51 5.16
CA GLU A 128 -1.96 -6.77 5.39
C GLU A 128 -1.88 -5.50 4.52
N LEU A 129 -2.28 -5.61 3.25
CA LEU A 129 -2.34 -4.48 2.32
C LEU A 129 -3.38 -3.45 2.75
N ASP A 130 -4.58 -3.87 3.16
CA ASP A 130 -5.63 -2.97 3.64
C ASP A 130 -5.14 -2.20 4.88
N ARG A 131 -4.49 -2.90 5.81
CA ARG A 131 -3.91 -2.28 7.02
C ARG A 131 -2.85 -1.23 6.68
N VAL A 132 -1.94 -1.53 5.76
CA VAL A 132 -0.86 -0.60 5.37
C VAL A 132 -1.41 0.57 4.56
N THR A 133 -2.36 0.32 3.65
CA THR A 133 -3.03 1.36 2.85
C THR A 133 -3.70 2.39 3.74
N LEU A 134 -4.40 1.93 4.77
CA LEU A 134 -5.04 2.78 5.74
C LEU A 134 -4.05 3.58 6.59
N LYS A 135 -2.99 2.95 7.10
CA LYS A 135 -1.92 3.66 7.82
C LYS A 135 -1.27 4.73 6.94
N LEU A 136 -0.97 4.41 5.68
CA LEU A 136 -0.45 5.36 4.70
C LEU A 136 -1.41 6.52 4.48
N SER A 137 -2.71 6.27 4.43
CA SER A 137 -3.75 7.30 4.29
C SER A 137 -3.78 8.26 5.48
N LEU A 138 -3.65 7.75 6.70
CA LEU A 138 -3.61 8.58 7.91
C LEU A 138 -2.29 9.37 8.02
N VAL A 139 -1.16 8.76 7.64
CA VAL A 139 0.14 9.42 7.50
C VAL A 139 0.07 10.54 6.46
N ALA A 140 -0.55 10.28 5.32
CA ALA A 140 -0.79 11.26 4.26
C ALA A 140 -1.62 12.45 4.76
N LEU A 141 -2.70 12.19 5.51
CA LEU A 141 -3.51 13.24 6.10
C LEU A 141 -2.70 14.10 7.08
N ARG A 142 -1.87 13.49 7.94
CA ARG A 142 -1.00 14.25 8.85
C ARG A 142 0.01 15.10 8.09
N ILE A 143 0.60 14.59 7.01
CA ILE A 143 1.50 15.38 6.15
C ILE A 143 0.73 16.56 5.55
N ALA A 144 -0.45 16.33 4.98
CA ALA A 144 -1.29 17.36 4.38
C ALA A 144 -1.62 18.51 5.34
N LEU A 145 -1.91 18.18 6.61
CA LEU A 145 -2.23 19.17 7.65
C LEU A 145 -1.03 20.00 8.11
N ARG A 146 0.19 19.62 7.70
CA ARG A 146 1.45 20.17 8.23
C ARG A 146 2.34 20.74 7.12
N ILE A 147 2.15 20.34 5.87
CA ILE A 147 3.10 20.63 4.81
C ILE A 147 2.75 21.91 4.04
N GLY A 148 3.07 23.06 4.64
CA GLY A 148 2.94 24.37 4.00
C GLY A 148 1.55 24.67 3.40
N PRO A 149 1.39 25.81 2.70
CA PRO A 149 0.18 26.07 1.93
C PRO A 149 0.18 25.21 0.66
N LEU A 150 -0.83 24.36 0.51
CA LEU A 150 -1.06 23.58 -0.70
C LEU A 150 -1.91 24.36 -1.70
N THR A 151 -1.67 24.14 -3.00
CA THR A 151 -2.59 24.63 -4.02
C THR A 151 -3.92 23.88 -3.94
N ARG A 152 -4.97 24.46 -4.55
CA ARG A 152 -6.28 23.79 -4.66
C ARG A 152 -6.17 22.46 -5.43
N ASP A 153 -5.33 22.42 -6.47
CA ASP A 153 -5.11 21.21 -7.27
C ASP A 153 -4.43 20.11 -6.45
N ASP A 154 -3.32 20.44 -5.77
CA ASP A 154 -2.60 19.50 -4.90
C ASP A 154 -3.51 18.94 -3.81
N SER A 155 -4.31 19.82 -3.19
CA SER A 155 -5.28 19.44 -2.15
C SER A 155 -6.34 18.49 -2.70
N GLY A 156 -6.89 18.76 -3.88
CA GLY A 156 -7.90 17.92 -4.53
C GLY A 156 -7.36 16.54 -4.91
N ARG A 157 -6.16 16.49 -5.50
CA ARG A 157 -5.50 15.23 -5.88
C ARG A 157 -5.16 14.39 -4.65
N LEU A 158 -4.67 15.02 -3.58
CA LEU A 158 -4.36 14.34 -2.33
C LEU A 158 -5.61 13.82 -1.63
N ALA A 159 -6.67 14.62 -1.54
CA ALA A 159 -7.94 14.19 -0.96
C ALA A 159 -8.55 13.00 -1.72
N SER A 160 -8.51 13.04 -3.05
CA SER A 160 -8.97 11.93 -3.90
C SER A 160 -8.17 10.64 -3.67
N ALA A 161 -6.83 10.74 -3.61
CA ALA A 161 -5.96 9.59 -3.35
C ALA A 161 -6.19 8.99 -1.96
N ILE A 162 -6.33 9.83 -0.92
CA ILE A 162 -6.65 9.40 0.45
C ILE A 162 -8.03 8.73 0.48
N GLY A 163 -9.05 9.36 -0.09
CA GLY A 163 -10.41 8.82 -0.12
C GLY A 163 -10.46 7.44 -0.79
N THR A 164 -9.85 7.32 -1.96
CA THR A 164 -9.76 6.06 -2.71
C THR A 164 -9.08 4.96 -1.88
N ALA A 165 -7.95 5.28 -1.25
CA ALA A 165 -7.20 4.34 -0.43
C ALA A 165 -7.97 3.88 0.82
N VAL A 166 -8.64 4.80 1.50
CA VAL A 166 -9.49 4.49 2.65
C VAL A 166 -10.63 3.57 2.24
N PHE A 167 -11.40 3.94 1.21
CA PHE A 167 -12.54 3.12 0.78
C PHE A 167 -12.11 1.75 0.25
N ALA A 168 -11.02 1.65 -0.51
CA ALA A 168 -10.49 0.36 -0.97
C ALA A 168 -10.13 -0.57 0.21
N SER A 169 -9.58 -0.02 1.30
CA SER A 169 -9.24 -0.77 2.51
C SER A 169 -10.47 -1.23 3.30
N LEU A 170 -11.61 -0.54 3.16
CA LEU A 170 -12.85 -0.84 3.87
C LEU A 170 -13.75 -1.85 3.14
N LEU A 171 -13.54 -2.08 1.84
CA LEU A 171 -14.28 -3.05 1.03
C LEU A 171 -13.90 -4.52 1.33
N SER A 172 -13.05 -4.76 2.33
CA SER A 172 -12.54 -6.08 2.67
C SER A 172 -13.50 -6.85 3.58
N ALA A 173 -13.67 -8.15 3.35
CA ALA A 173 -14.33 -9.05 4.31
C ALA A 173 -13.61 -9.06 5.69
N HIS A 174 -12.39 -8.55 5.75
CA HIS A 174 -11.58 -8.43 6.96
C HIS A 174 -11.70 -7.06 7.64
N VAL A 175 -12.80 -6.32 7.42
CA VAL A 175 -13.03 -4.97 7.95
C VAL A 175 -12.77 -4.85 9.45
N ASP A 176 -12.99 -5.90 10.25
CA ASP A 176 -12.69 -5.89 11.68
C ASP A 176 -11.19 -5.85 12.02
N ARG A 177 -10.34 -6.49 11.21
CA ARG A 177 -8.87 -6.39 11.36
C ARG A 177 -8.41 -4.99 11.00
N VAL A 178 -9.00 -4.42 9.95
CA VAL A 178 -8.77 -3.04 9.51
C VAL A 178 -9.20 -2.06 10.61
N ARG A 179 -10.42 -2.22 11.15
CA ARG A 179 -10.97 -1.38 12.23
C ARG A 179 -10.06 -1.38 13.47
N ARG A 180 -9.59 -2.56 13.91
CA ARG A 180 -8.65 -2.66 15.04
C ARG A 180 -7.34 -1.90 14.78
N ALA A 181 -6.82 -1.94 13.56
CA ALA A 181 -5.64 -1.18 13.19
C ALA A 181 -5.90 0.34 13.15
N VAL A 182 -7.08 0.78 12.69
CA VAL A 182 -7.50 2.20 12.75
C VAL A 182 -7.54 2.70 14.18
N THR A 183 -8.14 1.94 15.10
CA THR A 183 -8.31 2.37 16.51
C THR A 183 -6.99 2.62 17.23
N VAL A 184 -5.90 1.98 16.81
CA VAL A 184 -4.54 2.28 17.35
C VAL A 184 -4.01 3.62 16.82
N CYS A 185 -4.49 4.06 15.65
CA CYS A 185 -4.08 5.28 14.99
C CYS A 185 -4.93 6.51 15.34
N LEU A 186 -6.16 6.34 15.85
CA LEU A 186 -7.09 7.41 16.20
C LEU A 186 -7.10 7.71 17.71
N PRO A 187 -7.46 8.93 18.13
CA PRO A 187 -7.64 9.33 19.52
C PRO A 187 -8.59 8.47 20.33
#